data_AF-A0A1H3UXG0-F1
#
_entry.id   AF-A0A1H3UXG0-F1
#
_cell.length_a   1.000
_cell.length_b   1.000
_cell.length_c   1.000
_cell.angle_alpha   90.00
_cell.angle_beta   90.00
_cell.angle_gamma   90.00
#
_symmetry.space_group_name_H-M   'P 1'
#
loop_
_entity.id
_entity.type
_entity.pdbx_description
1 polymer ?
#
loop_
_entity_poly.entity_id
_entity_poly.type
_entity_poly.pdbx_seq_one_letter_code
_entity_poly.pdbx_strand_id
1 'polypeptide(L)'
;MFSWLRRRRWWLLAGCTLLTLALVATAVFLNRPSTTAPPPAGAHPPCPSGDEFAARATELAPVIFEGSSVTVRVDGAVTCAPGWAHADVSFDNGRAGWVVLRYVDGTWQWTVDDYWRQFGEDDELCTRLPDELRAVRGCAAATSAPPTEGVPDCGRQGVDAAIAADWDGVCVPGEFCGVDGLVRLSQGGAVTNSGRWGEAHIDVFSGEEVRGDVDGDGTDEVAVLLDCTTGSGLAAGRIARAYVVYVGGVDELRVLGVINGQQQEDGVLPTLFDKLELRPGTAVAHEVWFRQSDMTCCPTGEATTIWTLNAEGKLTPGEPEVTR
;
A
#
# COMPACT_ATOMS: atom_id res chain seq x y z
N MET A 1 -43.88 -34.04 21.17
CA MET A 1 -44.10 -34.41 19.75
C MET A 1 -45.10 -33.39 19.16
N PHE A 2 -44.73 -32.73 18.06
CA PHE A 2 -45.52 -31.75 17.27
C PHE A 2 -45.86 -30.37 17.87
N SER A 3 -44.91 -29.42 17.85
CA SER A 3 -45.27 -27.99 17.64
C SER A 3 -44.16 -27.08 17.07
N TRP A 4 -42.94 -27.58 16.84
CA TRP A 4 -41.79 -26.72 16.52
C TRP A 4 -41.42 -26.56 15.03
N LEU A 5 -42.21 -27.11 14.09
CA LEU A 5 -41.83 -27.20 12.66
C LEU A 5 -42.56 -26.26 11.69
N ARG A 6 -43.38 -25.31 12.15
CA ARG A 6 -44.16 -24.43 11.23
C ARG A 6 -43.67 -22.99 11.06
N ARG A 7 -42.64 -22.53 11.77
CA ARG A 7 -42.18 -21.12 11.70
C ARG A 7 -40.98 -20.84 10.77
N ARG A 8 -40.37 -21.86 10.14
CA ARG A 8 -39.19 -21.66 9.27
C ARG A 8 -39.47 -21.45 7.78
N ARG A 9 -40.72 -21.50 7.31
CA ARG A 9 -41.04 -21.42 5.87
C ARG A 9 -41.34 -20.03 5.31
N TRP A 10 -41.46 -19.00 6.16
CA TRP A 10 -41.78 -17.63 5.71
C TRP A 10 -40.57 -16.72 5.51
N TRP A 11 -39.38 -17.10 5.99
CA TRP A 11 -38.17 -16.27 5.86
C TRP A 11 -37.41 -16.48 4.54
N LEU A 12 -37.63 -17.59 3.82
CA LEU A 12 -36.91 -17.88 2.58
C LEU A 12 -37.50 -17.19 1.34
N LEU A 13 -38.76 -16.73 1.37
CA LEU A 13 -39.37 -16.04 0.23
C LEU A 13 -39.23 -14.51 0.30
N ALA A 14 -39.07 -13.92 1.49
CA ALA A 14 -38.83 -12.48 1.63
C ALA A 14 -37.39 -12.08 1.29
N GLY A 15 -36.40 -12.95 1.57
CA GLY A 15 -34.98 -12.66 1.28
C GLY A 15 -34.60 -12.73 -0.20
N CYS A 16 -35.36 -13.48 -1.02
CA CYS A 16 -35.04 -13.65 -2.45
C CYS A 16 -35.45 -12.43 -3.29
N THR A 17 -36.45 -11.66 -2.84
CA THR A 17 -36.98 -10.48 -3.57
C THR A 17 -36.14 -9.22 -3.35
N LEU A 18 -35.47 -9.10 -2.19
CA LEU A 18 -34.56 -7.98 -1.90
C LEU A 18 -33.22 -8.11 -2.63
N LEU A 19 -32.74 -9.35 -2.86
CA LEU A 19 -31.49 -9.59 -3.57
C LEU A 19 -31.60 -9.31 -5.09
N THR A 20 -32.78 -9.51 -5.68
CA THR A 20 -33.03 -9.21 -7.11
C THR A 20 -33.14 -7.71 -7.38
N LEU A 21 -33.63 -6.91 -6.43
CA LEU A 21 -33.70 -5.45 -6.57
C LEU A 21 -32.32 -4.79 -6.41
N ALA A 22 -31.44 -5.32 -5.56
CA ALA A 22 -30.07 -4.82 -5.42
C ALA A 22 -29.22 -5.09 -6.67
N LEU A 23 -29.35 -6.27 -7.30
CA LEU A 23 -28.61 -6.62 -8.52
C LEU A 23 -29.07 -5.83 -9.77
N VAL A 24 -30.34 -5.43 -9.84
CA VAL A 24 -30.84 -4.60 -10.95
C VAL A 24 -30.39 -3.13 -10.81
N ALA A 25 -30.22 -2.62 -9.59
CA ALA A 25 -29.69 -1.26 -9.37
C ALA A 25 -28.21 -1.14 -9.79
N THR A 26 -27.38 -2.17 -9.57
CA THR A 26 -25.97 -2.17 -9.99
C THR A 26 -25.81 -2.35 -11.50
N ALA A 27 -26.68 -3.13 -12.15
CA ALA A 27 -26.62 -3.35 -13.60
C ALA A 27 -27.10 -2.14 -14.43
N VAL A 28 -27.97 -1.28 -13.88
CA VAL A 28 -28.46 -0.08 -14.58
C VAL A 28 -27.41 1.06 -14.59
N PHE A 29 -26.43 1.05 -13.69
CA PHE A 29 -25.40 2.11 -13.63
C PHE A 29 -24.20 1.88 -14.56
N LEU A 30 -23.88 0.64 -14.92
CA LEU A 30 -22.76 0.32 -15.81
C LEU A 30 -23.09 0.43 -17.31
N ASN A 31 -24.34 0.78 -17.66
CA ASN A 31 -24.80 0.76 -19.04
C ASN A 31 -25.58 2.03 -19.42
N ARG A 32 -25.10 3.21 -18.99
CA ARG A 32 -25.45 4.45 -19.67
C ARG A 32 -24.54 4.59 -20.90
N PRO A 33 -25.05 4.42 -22.14
CA PRO A 33 -24.28 4.80 -23.31
C PRO A 33 -24.04 6.31 -23.23
N SER A 34 -22.77 6.69 -23.10
CA SER A 34 -22.34 8.08 -23.29
C SER A 34 -22.61 8.45 -24.75
N THR A 35 -23.75 9.09 -25.02
CA THR A 35 -24.15 9.53 -26.37
C THR A 35 -23.43 10.80 -26.83
N THR A 36 -22.46 11.28 -26.07
CA THR A 36 -21.63 12.43 -26.44
C THR A 36 -20.45 11.94 -27.26
N ALA A 37 -20.36 12.43 -28.51
CA ALA A 37 -19.19 12.24 -29.34
C ALA A 37 -17.92 12.59 -28.54
N PRO A 38 -16.83 11.82 -28.68
CA PRO A 38 -15.59 12.12 -27.99
C PRO A 38 -15.17 13.56 -28.32
N PRO A 39 -14.70 14.32 -27.32
CA PRO A 39 -14.22 15.67 -27.57
C PRO A 39 -13.12 15.62 -28.64
N PRO A 40 -12.98 16.66 -29.47
CA PRO A 40 -11.91 16.72 -30.46
C PRO A 40 -10.56 16.51 -29.76
N ALA A 41 -9.69 15.71 -30.37
CA ALA A 41 -8.36 15.42 -29.83
C ALA A 41 -7.64 16.74 -29.51
N GLY A 42 -7.28 16.94 -28.25
CA GLY A 42 -6.62 18.15 -27.75
C GLY A 42 -7.51 19.15 -26.99
N ALA A 43 -8.82 18.93 -26.88
CA ALA A 43 -9.66 19.74 -25.98
C ALA A 43 -9.50 19.27 -24.53
N HIS A 44 -9.04 20.16 -23.65
CA HIS A 44 -9.02 19.91 -22.22
C HIS A 44 -10.46 19.75 -21.68
N PRO A 45 -10.70 18.80 -20.76
CA PRO A 45 -12.00 18.69 -20.11
C PRO A 45 -12.33 19.98 -19.35
N PRO A 46 -13.61 20.37 -19.27
CA PRO A 46 -14.02 21.44 -18.38
C PRO A 46 -13.69 21.05 -16.94
N CYS A 47 -13.19 22.03 -16.18
CA CYS A 47 -12.98 21.89 -14.75
C CYS A 47 -14.32 21.54 -14.07
N PRO A 48 -14.39 20.49 -13.23
CA PRO A 48 -15.64 20.13 -12.57
C PRO A 48 -16.05 21.25 -11.63
N SER A 49 -17.36 21.45 -11.46
CA SER A 49 -17.86 22.38 -10.45
C SER A 49 -17.51 21.88 -9.04
N GLY A 50 -17.52 22.76 -8.04
CA GLY A 50 -17.32 22.35 -6.64
C GLY A 50 -18.31 21.26 -6.21
N ASP A 51 -19.56 21.33 -6.66
CA ASP A 51 -20.58 20.32 -6.36
C ASP A 51 -20.34 19.00 -7.09
N GLU A 52 -19.90 19.04 -8.36
CA GLU A 52 -19.53 17.84 -9.12
C GLU A 52 -18.32 17.15 -8.48
N PHE A 53 -17.31 17.94 -8.10
CA PHE A 53 -16.14 17.46 -7.39
C PHE A 53 -16.50 16.84 -6.04
N ALA A 54 -17.32 17.53 -5.23
CA ALA A 54 -17.77 17.05 -3.92
C ALA A 54 -18.59 15.76 -4.03
N ALA A 55 -19.47 15.66 -5.02
CA ALA A 55 -20.25 14.44 -5.27
C ALA A 55 -19.34 13.25 -5.61
N ARG A 56 -18.36 13.45 -6.49
CA ARG A 56 -17.36 12.43 -6.82
C ARG A 56 -16.49 12.05 -5.64
N ALA A 57 -16.06 13.01 -4.82
CA ALA A 57 -15.31 12.74 -3.61
C ALA A 57 -16.15 11.98 -2.56
N THR A 58 -17.45 12.26 -2.47
CA THR A 58 -18.37 11.60 -1.53
C THR A 58 -18.66 10.14 -1.92
N GLU A 59 -18.70 9.82 -3.22
CA GLU A 59 -18.77 8.42 -3.70
C GLU A 59 -17.59 7.57 -3.16
N LEU A 60 -16.48 8.19 -2.73
CA LEU A 60 -15.25 7.54 -2.30
C LEU A 60 -15.11 7.40 -0.78
N ALA A 61 -15.90 8.13 0.00
CA ALA A 61 -15.83 8.07 1.47
C ALA A 61 -15.89 6.65 2.06
N PRO A 62 -16.74 5.73 1.56
CA PRO A 62 -16.79 4.37 2.10
C PRO A 62 -15.52 3.54 1.82
N VAL A 63 -14.76 3.85 0.76
CA VAL A 63 -13.50 3.17 0.42
C VAL A 63 -12.38 3.63 1.36
N ILE A 64 -12.37 4.91 1.70
CA ILE A 64 -11.34 5.55 2.54
C ILE A 64 -11.60 5.31 4.03
N PHE A 65 -12.85 5.29 4.46
CA PHE A 65 -13.24 5.19 5.87
C PHE A 65 -13.84 3.83 6.25
N GLU A 66 -13.38 2.75 5.61
CA GLU A 66 -13.73 1.36 5.93
C GLU A 66 -15.25 1.16 6.13
N GLY A 67 -16.05 1.59 5.16
CA GLY A 67 -17.50 1.41 5.18
C GLY A 67 -18.30 2.49 5.93
N SER A 68 -17.65 3.56 6.40
CA SER A 68 -18.36 4.73 6.93
C SER A 68 -18.84 5.64 5.79
N SER A 69 -20.13 6.00 5.78
CA SER A 69 -20.63 7.08 4.93
C SER A 69 -20.15 8.41 5.51
N VAL A 70 -19.25 9.10 4.80
CA VAL A 70 -18.73 10.41 5.20
C VAL A 70 -19.09 11.40 4.11
N THR A 71 -19.64 12.55 4.48
CA THR A 71 -19.93 13.62 3.53
C THR A 71 -18.67 14.43 3.28
N VAL A 72 -18.35 14.68 2.01
CA VAL A 72 -17.20 15.53 1.62
C VAL A 72 -17.70 16.93 1.28
N ARG A 73 -17.07 17.93 1.89
CA ARG A 73 -17.28 19.34 1.57
C ARG A 73 -16.02 19.88 0.92
N VAL A 74 -16.15 20.56 -0.21
CA VAL A 74 -15.04 21.28 -0.84
C VAL A 74 -14.82 22.62 -0.14
N ASP A 75 -13.62 22.82 0.39
CA ASP A 75 -13.21 24.01 1.11
C ASP A 75 -12.49 24.98 0.17
N GLY A 76 -13.25 25.64 -0.70
CA GLY A 76 -12.72 26.66 -1.60
C GLY A 76 -13.02 26.38 -3.08
N ALA A 77 -12.14 26.89 -3.94
CA ALA A 77 -12.26 26.70 -5.38
C ALA A 77 -11.56 25.40 -5.81
N VAL A 78 -12.21 24.66 -6.71
CA VAL A 78 -11.55 23.56 -7.42
C VAL A 78 -10.54 24.17 -8.39
N THR A 79 -9.28 23.75 -8.28
CA THR A 79 -8.22 24.17 -9.20
C THR A 79 -7.99 23.08 -10.23
N CYS A 80 -7.79 23.47 -11.49
CA CYS A 80 -7.66 22.53 -12.60
C CYS A 80 -6.38 22.76 -13.41
N ALA A 81 -5.82 21.63 -13.86
CA ALA A 81 -4.76 21.55 -14.84
C ALA A 81 -5.21 20.62 -15.98
N PRO A 82 -4.51 20.59 -17.13
CA PRO A 82 -4.78 19.64 -18.21
C PRO A 82 -4.98 18.19 -17.76
N GLY A 83 -6.23 17.73 -17.70
CA GLY A 83 -6.56 16.36 -17.28
C GLY A 83 -6.57 16.12 -15.77
N TRP A 84 -6.46 17.16 -14.93
CA TRP A 84 -6.41 17.06 -13.48
C TRP A 84 -7.27 18.13 -12.80
N ALA A 85 -7.90 17.79 -11.69
CA ALA A 85 -8.64 18.71 -10.83
C ALA A 85 -8.34 18.40 -9.37
N HIS A 86 -8.21 19.40 -8.51
CA HIS A 86 -8.00 19.19 -7.08
C HIS A 86 -8.70 20.24 -6.23
N ALA A 87 -8.97 19.88 -4.98
CA ALA A 87 -9.49 20.80 -3.99
C ALA A 87 -9.15 20.36 -2.57
N ASP A 88 -9.04 21.34 -1.67
CA ASP A 88 -9.12 21.09 -0.25
C ASP A 88 -10.55 20.66 0.11
N VAL A 89 -10.66 19.70 1.00
CA VAL A 89 -11.92 19.13 1.44
C VAL A 89 -11.94 18.93 2.96
N SER A 90 -13.12 19.11 3.53
CA SER A 90 -13.44 18.72 4.91
C SER A 90 -14.46 17.60 4.91
N PHE A 91 -14.37 16.78 5.95
CA PHE A 91 -15.24 15.64 6.19
C PHE A 91 -16.11 15.93 7.41
N ASP A 92 -17.36 15.43 7.41
CA ASP A 92 -18.30 15.62 8.52
C ASP A 92 -17.81 15.00 9.85
N ASN A 93 -16.83 14.09 9.82
CA ASN A 93 -16.14 13.55 10.98
C ASN A 93 -15.04 14.47 11.57
N GLY A 94 -14.90 15.70 11.05
CA GLY A 94 -13.96 16.72 11.53
C GLY A 94 -12.54 16.60 10.95
N ARG A 95 -12.31 15.68 10.00
CA ARG A 95 -11.04 15.60 9.25
C ARG A 95 -11.04 16.59 8.08
N ALA A 96 -9.86 17.01 7.63
CA ALA A 96 -9.68 17.89 6.49
C ALA A 96 -8.35 17.59 5.77
N GLY A 97 -8.29 17.85 4.47
CA GLY A 97 -7.13 17.59 3.61
C GLY A 97 -7.51 17.63 2.12
N TRP A 98 -6.86 16.86 1.26
CA TRP A 98 -6.80 17.19 -0.17
C TRP A 98 -7.23 16.03 -1.08
N VAL A 99 -7.99 16.32 -2.14
CA VAL A 99 -8.46 15.31 -3.11
C VAL A 99 -8.01 15.71 -4.52
N VAL A 100 -7.62 14.71 -5.32
CA VAL A 100 -7.25 14.84 -6.73
C VAL A 100 -8.13 13.94 -7.60
N LEU A 101 -8.59 14.50 -8.71
CA LEU A 101 -9.27 13.79 -9.79
C LEU A 101 -8.43 13.91 -11.06
N ARG A 102 -8.33 12.81 -11.80
CA ARG A 102 -7.77 12.71 -13.15
C ARG A 102 -8.87 12.46 -14.17
N TYR A 103 -8.82 13.13 -15.30
CA TYR A 103 -9.75 12.90 -16.39
C TYR A 103 -9.26 11.74 -17.27
N VAL A 104 -9.99 10.62 -17.24
CA VAL A 104 -9.68 9.40 -17.99
C VAL A 104 -10.93 8.97 -18.77
N ASP A 105 -10.75 8.74 -20.08
CA ASP A 105 -11.81 8.25 -20.98
C ASP A 105 -13.14 9.02 -20.89
N GLY A 106 -13.04 10.35 -20.81
CA GLY A 106 -14.22 11.22 -20.80
C GLY A 106 -14.88 11.39 -19.43
N THR A 107 -14.26 10.87 -18.36
CA THR A 107 -14.81 10.94 -16.99
C THR A 107 -13.72 11.35 -16.00
N TRP A 108 -14.08 12.20 -15.03
CA TRP A 108 -13.23 12.45 -13.87
C TRP A 108 -13.21 11.20 -12.98
N GLN A 109 -12.07 10.54 -12.95
CA GLN A 109 -11.76 9.42 -12.07
C GLN A 109 -10.82 9.92 -10.98
N TRP A 110 -10.86 9.31 -9.82
CA TRP A 110 -9.85 9.56 -8.79
C TRP A 110 -8.58 8.80 -9.18
N THR A 111 -7.42 9.33 -8.80
CA THR A 111 -6.21 8.53 -8.71
C THR A 111 -5.97 8.28 -7.24
N VAL A 112 -5.85 7.01 -6.86
CA VAL A 112 -5.32 6.67 -5.55
C VAL A 112 -3.82 6.89 -5.64
N ASP A 113 -3.41 8.11 -5.35
CA ASP A 113 -2.16 8.29 -4.63
C ASP A 113 -2.59 8.66 -3.22
N ASP A 114 -2.12 7.88 -2.25
CA ASP A 114 -2.56 7.95 -0.87
C ASP A 114 -2.02 9.22 -0.22
N TYR A 115 -2.67 10.35 -0.47
CA TYR A 115 -2.28 11.65 0.07
C TYR A 115 -2.73 11.85 1.52
N TRP A 116 -3.12 10.77 2.21
CA TRP A 116 -3.84 10.83 3.47
C TRP A 116 -3.21 10.00 4.59
N ARG A 117 -2.09 10.50 5.12
CA ARG A 117 -1.92 10.85 6.54
C ARG A 117 -0.51 11.40 6.79
N GLN A 118 -0.45 12.42 7.66
CA GLN A 118 0.70 12.76 8.52
C GLN A 118 1.78 13.72 7.99
N PHE A 119 1.58 14.46 6.91
CA PHE A 119 2.53 15.52 6.54
C PHE A 119 2.24 16.82 7.29
N GLY A 120 3.03 17.04 8.34
CA GLY A 120 3.43 18.38 8.71
C GLY A 120 4.30 18.99 7.60
N GLU A 121 4.06 20.27 7.32
CA GLU A 121 4.79 21.15 6.40
C GLU A 121 4.60 20.88 4.88
N ASP A 122 4.43 21.98 4.14
CA ASP A 122 4.03 22.01 2.73
C ASP A 122 5.05 21.36 1.76
N ASP A 123 6.29 21.17 2.18
CA ASP A 123 7.40 20.79 1.29
C ASP A 123 7.36 19.32 0.83
N GLU A 124 6.78 18.40 1.62
CA GLU A 124 6.79 16.97 1.29
C GLU A 124 5.73 16.58 0.25
N LEU A 125 4.61 17.31 0.22
CA LEU A 125 3.59 17.10 -0.80
C LEU A 125 4.06 17.59 -2.18
N CYS A 126 4.99 18.56 -2.22
CA CYS A 126 5.54 19.09 -3.47
C CYS A 126 6.44 18.09 -4.21
N THR A 127 7.17 17.22 -3.53
CA THR A 127 8.07 16.24 -4.17
C THR A 127 7.32 15.08 -4.81
N ARG A 128 6.08 14.80 -4.38
CA ARG A 128 5.28 13.66 -4.85
C ARG A 128 4.26 14.00 -5.95
N LEU A 129 3.94 15.28 -6.15
CA LEU A 129 3.01 15.70 -7.19
C LEU A 129 3.61 15.52 -8.60
N PRO A 130 2.80 15.17 -9.63
CA PRO A 130 3.16 15.37 -11.03
C PRO A 130 3.61 16.81 -11.29
N ASP A 131 4.53 17.03 -12.23
CA ASP A 131 5.10 18.35 -12.51
C ASP A 131 4.04 19.40 -12.84
N GLU A 132 2.94 18.99 -13.49
CA GLU A 132 1.82 19.87 -13.79
C GLU A 132 1.10 20.37 -12.54
N LEU A 133 1.01 19.55 -11.49
CA LEU A 133 0.37 19.90 -10.22
C LEU A 133 1.33 20.62 -9.28
N ARG A 134 2.64 20.33 -9.35
CA ARG A 134 3.69 21.08 -8.63
C ARG A 134 3.63 22.56 -8.99
N ALA A 135 3.55 22.87 -10.29
CA ALA A 135 3.49 24.25 -10.77
C ALA A 135 2.26 25.01 -10.24
N VAL A 136 1.11 24.33 -10.16
CA VAL A 136 -0.14 24.91 -9.64
C VAL A 136 -0.04 25.25 -8.16
N ARG A 137 0.65 24.43 -7.37
CA ARG A 137 0.86 24.66 -5.93
C ARG A 137 2.00 25.62 -5.62
N GLY A 138 2.74 26.08 -6.64
CA GLY A 138 3.94 26.89 -6.45
C GLY A 138 5.12 26.10 -5.87
N CYS A 139 5.10 24.77 -6.01
CA CYS A 139 6.23 23.92 -5.66
C CYS A 139 7.43 24.24 -6.56
N ALA A 140 8.62 24.39 -5.98
CA ALA A 140 9.84 24.52 -6.76
C ALA A 140 10.05 23.25 -7.59
N ALA A 141 10.39 23.39 -8.87
CA ALA A 141 10.71 22.25 -9.72
C ALA A 141 11.95 21.53 -9.15
N ALA A 142 11.78 20.27 -8.75
CA ALA A 142 12.90 19.43 -8.36
C ALA A 142 13.78 19.21 -9.59
N THR A 143 14.90 19.92 -9.67
CA THR A 143 15.90 19.72 -10.73
C THR A 143 16.79 18.54 -10.32
N SER A 144 16.24 17.32 -10.33
CA SER A 144 17.03 16.11 -10.13
C SER A 144 17.37 15.52 -11.50
N ALA A 145 18.63 15.62 -11.90
CA ALA A 145 19.18 14.76 -12.93
C ALA A 145 18.97 13.29 -12.52
N PRO A 146 18.75 12.36 -13.47
CA PRO A 146 18.69 10.94 -13.14
C PRO A 146 19.98 10.57 -12.39
N PRO A 147 19.89 9.93 -11.22
CA PRO A 147 21.07 9.57 -10.45
C PRO A 147 21.94 8.66 -11.31
N THR A 148 23.20 9.05 -11.46
CA THR A 148 24.23 8.14 -11.96
C THR A 148 24.23 6.90 -11.06
N GLU A 149 24.10 5.71 -11.64
CA GLU A 149 24.14 4.41 -10.95
C GLU A 149 25.44 4.23 -10.16
N GLY A 150 25.48 4.80 -8.96
CA GLY A 150 26.42 4.45 -7.91
C GLY A 150 25.71 3.55 -6.92
N VAL A 151 26.37 2.49 -6.45
CA VAL A 151 25.91 1.76 -5.27
C VAL A 151 25.67 2.80 -4.16
N PRO A 152 24.46 2.90 -3.59
CA PRO A 152 24.19 3.88 -2.56
C PRO A 152 25.20 3.76 -1.43
N ASP A 153 25.75 4.89 -0.97
CA ASP A 153 26.46 4.90 0.31
C ASP A 153 25.43 4.69 1.41
N CYS A 154 25.38 3.46 1.91
CA CYS A 154 24.38 3.00 2.88
C CYS A 154 24.66 3.44 4.32
N GLY A 155 25.67 4.30 4.49
CA GLY A 155 26.06 4.80 5.80
C GLY A 155 26.59 3.70 6.72
N ARG A 156 27.19 4.14 7.82
CA ARG A 156 27.57 3.28 8.93
C ARG A 156 26.72 3.71 10.11
N GLN A 157 25.63 3.00 10.31
CA GLN A 157 24.74 3.17 11.44
C GLN A 157 24.51 1.82 12.09
N GLY A 158 24.42 1.77 13.40
CA GLY A 158 23.93 0.60 14.13
C GLY A 158 22.40 0.53 14.12
N VAL A 159 21.86 -0.62 14.51
CA VAL A 159 20.40 -0.87 14.54
C VAL A 159 19.64 0.15 15.39
N ASP A 160 20.11 0.45 16.61
CA ASP A 160 19.39 1.38 17.48
C ASP A 160 19.39 2.81 16.94
N ALA A 161 20.45 3.21 16.24
CA ALA A 161 20.50 4.51 15.56
C ALA A 161 19.54 4.55 14.37
N ALA A 162 19.45 3.47 13.59
CA ALA A 162 18.50 3.33 12.49
C ALA A 162 17.05 3.42 12.97
N ILE A 163 16.70 2.72 14.05
CA ILE A 163 15.36 2.80 14.66
C ILE A 163 15.08 4.22 15.16
N ALA A 164 16.03 4.86 15.84
CA ALA A 164 15.87 6.22 16.35
C ALA A 164 15.71 7.26 15.23
N ALA A 165 16.25 6.98 14.03
CA ALA A 165 16.13 7.79 12.84
C ALA A 165 14.95 7.37 11.94
N ASP A 166 14.05 6.51 12.41
CA ASP A 166 12.93 5.96 11.62
C ASP A 166 13.39 5.39 10.26
N TRP A 167 14.50 4.66 10.31
CA TRP A 167 15.15 4.02 9.16
C TRP A 167 15.61 4.99 8.07
N ASP A 168 15.66 6.30 8.34
CA ASP A 168 16.18 7.30 7.41
C ASP A 168 17.65 7.01 7.04
N GLY A 169 17.93 7.04 5.74
CA GLY A 169 19.25 6.75 5.19
C GLY A 169 19.70 5.28 5.25
N VAL A 170 18.89 4.36 5.79
CA VAL A 170 19.20 2.92 5.79
C VAL A 170 19.04 2.35 4.39
N CYS A 171 19.93 1.43 4.00
CA CYS A 171 19.72 0.63 2.80
C CYS A 171 18.99 -0.67 3.10
N VAL A 172 18.04 -0.99 2.22
CA VAL A 172 17.33 -2.27 2.19
C VAL A 172 17.68 -3.00 0.89
N PRO A 173 17.75 -4.35 0.89
CA PRO A 173 17.82 -5.12 -0.35
C PRO A 173 16.55 -4.89 -1.19
N GLY A 174 16.69 -4.51 -2.46
CA GLY A 174 15.57 -4.20 -3.36
C GLY A 174 14.94 -5.43 -4.01
N GLU A 175 15.59 -6.60 -3.92
CA GLU A 175 15.25 -7.77 -4.71
C GLU A 175 13.85 -8.31 -4.40
N PHE A 176 13.37 -8.17 -3.15
CA PHE A 176 11.99 -8.56 -2.78
C PHE A 176 10.94 -7.72 -3.51
N CYS A 177 11.29 -6.49 -3.91
CA CYS A 177 10.48 -5.56 -4.68
C CYS A 177 10.86 -5.57 -6.18
N GLY A 178 11.68 -6.53 -6.64
CA GLY A 178 12.09 -6.65 -8.03
C GLY A 178 12.99 -5.50 -8.51
N VAL A 179 13.73 -4.89 -7.57
CA VAL A 179 14.71 -3.85 -7.83
C VAL A 179 16.09 -4.46 -7.63
N ASP A 180 17.01 -4.20 -8.57
CA ASP A 180 18.36 -4.73 -8.48
C ASP A 180 19.18 -3.97 -7.43
N GLY A 181 19.80 -4.68 -6.48
CA GLY A 181 20.72 -4.12 -5.51
C GLY A 181 20.05 -3.44 -4.32
N LEU A 182 20.75 -2.46 -3.73
CA LEU A 182 20.31 -1.79 -2.50
C LEU A 182 19.49 -0.53 -2.82
N VAL A 183 18.43 -0.33 -2.05
CA VAL A 183 17.60 0.88 -2.08
C VAL A 183 17.81 1.65 -0.79
N ARG A 184 18.19 2.93 -0.89
CA ARG A 184 18.34 3.80 0.27
C ARG A 184 17.00 4.42 0.64
N LEU A 185 16.57 4.18 1.86
CA LEU A 185 15.37 4.76 2.43
C LEU A 185 15.60 6.25 2.78
N SER A 186 14.53 7.02 2.67
CA SER A 186 14.41 8.38 3.18
C SER A 186 13.09 8.49 3.94
N GLN A 187 13.14 8.92 5.21
CA GLN A 187 11.96 9.02 6.08
C GLN A 187 11.14 7.72 6.12
N GLY A 188 11.82 6.58 6.30
CA GLY A 188 11.18 5.27 6.37
C GLY A 188 10.69 4.68 5.03
N GLY A 189 10.89 5.34 3.88
CA GLY A 189 10.44 4.81 2.59
C GLY A 189 11.33 5.17 1.41
N ALA A 190 11.02 4.64 0.23
CA ALA A 190 11.70 4.95 -1.03
C ALA A 190 10.79 4.74 -2.23
N VAL A 191 10.91 5.61 -3.23
CA VAL A 191 10.31 5.41 -4.57
C VAL A 191 11.40 4.91 -5.51
N THR A 192 11.11 3.84 -6.23
CA THR A 192 12.07 3.13 -7.09
C THR A 192 11.38 2.57 -8.32
N ASN A 193 12.16 2.02 -9.26
CA ASN A 193 11.64 1.37 -10.45
C ASN A 193 11.94 -0.13 -10.39
N SER A 194 10.90 -0.91 -10.13
CA SER A 194 10.92 -2.36 -10.20
C SER A 194 10.94 -2.83 -11.66
N GLY A 195 11.92 -3.67 -12.01
CA GLY A 195 11.97 -4.30 -13.33
C GLY A 195 10.77 -5.21 -13.62
N ARG A 196 10.01 -5.60 -12.57
CA ARG A 196 8.83 -6.47 -12.69
C ARG A 196 7.51 -5.69 -12.71
N TRP A 197 7.41 -4.59 -11.98
CA TRP A 197 6.14 -3.90 -11.73
C TRP A 197 6.11 -2.41 -12.12
N GLY A 198 7.23 -1.85 -12.59
CA GLY A 198 7.35 -0.43 -12.88
C GLY A 198 7.64 0.38 -11.61
N GLU A 199 7.07 1.57 -11.50
CA GLU A 199 7.23 2.38 -10.28
C GLU A 199 6.72 1.62 -9.05
N ALA A 200 7.55 1.58 -8.01
CA ALA A 200 7.26 0.89 -6.77
C ALA A 200 7.67 1.74 -5.56
N HIS A 201 6.92 1.62 -4.49
CA HIS A 201 7.17 2.25 -3.21
C HIS A 201 7.59 1.17 -2.22
N ILE A 202 8.74 1.36 -1.58
CA ILE A 202 9.18 0.52 -0.46
C ILE A 202 8.96 1.33 0.80
N ASP A 203 8.14 0.83 1.72
CA ASP A 203 7.80 1.50 2.96
C ASP A 203 8.12 0.59 4.15
N VAL A 204 8.75 1.16 5.18
CA VAL A 204 8.91 0.51 6.48
C VAL A 204 7.59 0.57 7.21
N PHE A 205 7.10 -0.59 7.64
CA PHE A 205 5.93 -0.68 8.49
C PHE A 205 6.36 -0.51 9.96
N SER A 206 6.43 0.75 10.40
CA SER A 206 6.97 1.11 11.72
C SER A 206 6.16 0.50 12.87
N GLY A 207 6.87 0.12 13.94
CA GLY A 207 6.26 -0.50 15.13
C GLY A 207 6.02 -2.02 15.03
N GLU A 208 6.33 -2.63 13.89
CA GLU A 208 6.33 -4.10 13.69
C GLU A 208 7.75 -4.71 13.74
N GLU A 209 8.71 -4.01 14.36
CA GLU A 209 10.06 -4.54 14.50
C GLU A 209 10.10 -5.72 15.48
N VAL A 210 10.78 -6.80 15.08
CA VAL A 210 10.94 -8.00 15.89
C VAL A 210 12.39 -8.15 16.31
N ARG A 211 12.63 -8.36 17.61
CA ARG A 211 13.97 -8.58 18.17
C ARG A 211 14.23 -10.03 18.55
N GLY A 212 15.47 -10.48 18.42
CA GLY A 212 15.96 -11.72 19.01
C GLY A 212 17.34 -12.14 18.51
N ASP A 213 18.03 -12.92 19.32
CA ASP A 213 19.38 -13.45 19.07
C ASP A 213 19.35 -14.62 18.08
N VAL A 214 19.52 -14.32 16.79
CA VAL A 214 19.54 -15.26 15.66
C VAL A 214 20.91 -15.89 15.48
N ASP A 215 22.00 -15.15 15.67
CA ASP A 215 23.34 -15.70 15.46
C ASP A 215 23.96 -16.37 16.70
N GLY A 216 23.31 -16.22 17.87
CA GLY A 216 23.67 -16.87 19.12
C GLY A 216 24.79 -16.17 19.88
N ASP A 217 25.12 -14.91 19.54
CA ASP A 217 26.19 -14.15 20.17
C ASP A 217 25.77 -13.44 21.48
N GLY A 218 24.46 -13.47 21.80
CA GLY A 218 23.87 -12.82 22.97
C GLY A 218 23.42 -11.38 22.75
N THR A 219 23.50 -10.87 21.50
CA THR A 219 22.97 -9.59 21.05
C THR A 219 21.73 -9.84 20.19
N ASP A 220 20.70 -9.02 20.34
CA ASP A 220 19.50 -9.17 19.50
C ASP A 220 19.73 -8.62 18.09
N GLU A 221 19.43 -9.42 17.07
CA GLU A 221 19.08 -8.93 15.74
C GLU A 221 17.73 -8.23 15.74
N VAL A 222 17.50 -7.43 14.69
CA VAL A 222 16.21 -6.80 14.44
C VAL A 222 15.72 -7.12 13.04
N ALA A 223 14.50 -7.64 12.97
CA ALA A 223 13.77 -7.81 11.73
C ALA A 223 12.78 -6.65 11.53
N VAL A 224 12.82 -6.05 10.35
CA VAL A 224 11.98 -4.90 9.97
C VAL A 224 11.03 -5.32 8.87
N LEU A 225 9.75 -5.04 9.04
CA LEU A 225 8.74 -5.32 8.04
C LEU A 225 8.73 -4.24 6.96
N LEU A 226 8.92 -4.65 5.71
CA LEU A 226 8.85 -3.78 4.54
C LEU A 226 7.66 -4.18 3.66
N ASP A 227 6.91 -3.19 3.21
CA ASP A 227 5.92 -3.33 2.14
C ASP A 227 6.50 -2.78 0.83
N CYS A 228 6.25 -3.49 -0.27
CA CYS A 228 6.47 -3.02 -1.62
C CYS A 228 5.10 -2.83 -2.28
N THR A 229 4.78 -1.60 -2.68
CA THR A 229 3.46 -1.21 -3.19
C THR A 229 3.55 -0.44 -4.51
N THR A 230 2.41 -0.29 -5.19
CA THR A 230 2.30 0.59 -6.37
C THR A 230 2.09 2.07 -6.01
N GLY A 231 2.26 2.47 -4.74
CA GLY A 231 1.96 3.84 -4.27
C GLY A 231 0.48 4.15 -4.02
N SER A 232 -0.43 3.21 -4.35
CA SER A 232 -1.87 3.47 -4.31
C SER A 232 -2.49 3.46 -2.92
N GLY A 233 -1.76 3.11 -1.85
CA GLY A 233 -2.27 3.09 -0.48
C GLY A 233 -3.30 2.01 -0.14
N LEU A 234 -3.87 1.36 -1.15
CA LEU A 234 -4.85 0.29 -0.96
C LEU A 234 -4.15 -1.04 -0.71
N ALA A 235 -4.82 -1.93 0.02
CA ALA A 235 -4.38 -3.32 0.15
C ALA A 235 -4.17 -4.01 -1.21
N ALA A 236 -4.95 -3.62 -2.23
CA ALA A 236 -4.82 -4.11 -3.60
C ALA A 236 -3.55 -3.63 -4.32
N GLY A 237 -2.94 -2.54 -3.84
CA GLY A 237 -1.70 -1.98 -4.35
C GLY A 237 -0.45 -2.66 -3.79
N ARG A 238 -0.59 -3.60 -2.84
CA ARG A 238 0.55 -4.35 -2.30
C ARG A 238 1.03 -5.38 -3.30
N ILE A 239 2.33 -5.38 -3.55
CA ILE A 239 2.97 -6.22 -4.57
C ILE A 239 3.89 -7.26 -3.95
N ALA A 240 4.62 -6.87 -2.90
CA ALA A 240 5.42 -7.79 -2.10
C ALA A 240 5.49 -7.31 -0.64
N ARG A 241 5.83 -8.24 0.26
CA ARG A 241 6.06 -7.98 1.67
C ARG A 241 7.21 -8.85 2.15
N ALA A 242 8.11 -8.29 2.95
CA ALA A 242 9.25 -9.03 3.48
C ALA A 242 9.69 -8.49 4.84
N TYR A 243 10.26 -9.35 5.67
CA TYR A 243 11.11 -8.89 6.76
C TYR A 243 12.56 -8.83 6.31
N VAL A 244 13.27 -7.75 6.61
CA VAL A 244 14.74 -7.69 6.48
C VAL A 244 15.35 -7.85 7.86
N VAL A 245 16.17 -8.89 8.05
CA VAL A 245 16.82 -9.18 9.32
C VAL A 245 18.21 -8.56 9.32
N TYR A 246 18.42 -7.62 10.23
CA TYR A 246 19.68 -6.94 10.45
C TYR A 246 20.38 -7.45 11.70
N VAL A 247 21.69 -7.68 11.59
CA VAL A 247 22.59 -7.70 12.74
C VAL A 247 23.24 -6.33 12.86
N GLY A 248 23.33 -5.85 14.10
CA GLY A 248 23.82 -4.51 14.41
C GLY A 248 24.88 -4.51 15.48
N GLY A 249 26.12 -4.17 15.10
CA GLY A 249 27.04 -3.53 16.05
C GLY A 249 26.67 -2.06 16.24
N VAL A 250 27.41 -1.33 17.07
CA VAL A 250 27.20 0.11 17.31
C VAL A 250 27.25 0.94 16.00
N ASP A 251 28.06 0.51 15.03
CA ASP A 251 28.41 1.31 13.84
C ASP A 251 28.15 0.63 12.48
N GLU A 252 27.57 -0.58 12.44
CA GLU A 252 27.36 -1.28 11.16
C GLU A 252 26.09 -2.14 11.17
N LEU A 253 25.21 -1.88 10.20
CA LEU A 253 24.08 -2.73 9.80
C LEU A 253 24.55 -3.74 8.77
N ARG A 254 24.38 -5.03 9.08
CA ARG A 254 24.59 -6.12 8.11
C ARG A 254 23.31 -6.92 7.98
N VAL A 255 22.90 -7.20 6.74
CA VAL A 255 21.71 -8.03 6.48
C VAL A 255 22.07 -9.51 6.64
N LEU A 256 21.37 -10.21 7.54
CA LEU A 256 21.39 -11.67 7.64
C LEU A 256 20.51 -12.32 6.57
N GLY A 257 19.37 -11.72 6.22
CA GLY A 257 18.53 -12.22 5.13
C GLY A 257 17.27 -11.40 4.93
N VAL A 258 16.56 -11.74 3.85
CA VAL A 258 15.26 -11.19 3.50
C VAL A 258 14.25 -12.33 3.56
N ILE A 259 13.34 -12.26 4.52
CA ILE A 259 12.29 -13.24 4.76
C ILE A 259 11.06 -12.80 3.97
N ASN A 260 10.83 -13.42 2.82
CA ASN A 260 9.62 -13.26 2.01
C ASN A 260 8.66 -14.44 2.23
N GLY A 261 7.37 -14.26 1.94
CA GLY A 261 6.42 -15.39 1.96
C GLY A 261 6.87 -16.50 1.01
N GLN A 262 6.81 -17.75 1.47
CA GLN A 262 7.18 -18.93 0.68
C GLN A 262 5.97 -19.62 0.04
N GLN A 263 4.78 -19.41 0.58
CA GLN A 263 3.55 -19.94 0.03
C GLN A 263 2.75 -18.83 -0.65
N GLN A 264 2.64 -18.82 -1.99
CA GLN A 264 1.84 -17.86 -2.75
C GLN A 264 1.28 -18.51 -4.02
N GLU A 265 0.01 -18.26 -4.34
CA GLU A 265 -0.60 -18.66 -5.62
C GLU A 265 -0.36 -17.60 -6.71
N ASP A 266 -0.42 -18.01 -7.97
CA ASP A 266 -0.36 -17.06 -9.09
C ASP A 266 -1.64 -16.23 -9.18
N GLY A 267 -1.50 -14.92 -9.39
CA GLY A 267 -2.62 -14.01 -9.65
C GLY A 267 -3.42 -13.57 -8.41
N VAL A 268 -2.91 -13.86 -7.21
CA VAL A 268 -3.44 -13.35 -5.93
C VAL A 268 -2.49 -12.33 -5.30
N LEU A 269 -2.94 -11.68 -4.23
CA LEU A 269 -2.11 -10.74 -3.46
C LEU A 269 -0.91 -11.44 -2.81
N PRO A 270 0.17 -10.69 -2.51
CA PRO A 270 1.34 -11.24 -1.85
C PRO A 270 1.00 -11.77 -0.45
N THR A 271 1.71 -12.81 -0.07
CA THR A 271 1.67 -13.39 1.27
C THR A 271 2.06 -12.37 2.33
N LEU A 272 1.32 -12.38 3.44
CA LEU A 272 1.56 -11.53 4.59
C LEU A 272 2.12 -12.37 5.73
N PHE A 273 2.51 -11.69 6.80
CA PHE A 273 2.97 -12.32 8.03
C PHE A 273 1.97 -12.01 9.14
N ASP A 274 1.53 -13.06 9.84
CA ASP A 274 0.83 -12.94 11.11
C ASP A 274 1.83 -12.69 12.24
N LYS A 275 3.00 -13.32 12.15
CA LYS A 275 4.05 -13.22 13.16
C LYS A 275 5.42 -13.61 12.61
N LEU A 276 6.47 -13.00 13.15
CA LEU A 276 7.84 -13.48 13.02
C LEU A 276 8.44 -13.74 14.40
N GLU A 277 9.23 -14.81 14.52
CA GLU A 277 10.01 -15.12 15.72
C GLU A 277 11.48 -15.28 15.35
N LEU A 278 12.36 -14.54 16.02
CA LEU A 278 13.80 -14.67 15.91
C LEU A 278 14.32 -15.55 17.07
N ARG A 279 15.10 -16.58 16.75
CA ARG A 279 15.64 -17.56 17.71
C ARG A 279 17.07 -17.92 17.32
N PRO A 280 17.89 -18.46 18.25
CA PRO A 280 19.24 -18.90 17.89
C PRO A 280 19.24 -19.89 16.73
N GLY A 281 19.96 -19.53 15.67
CA GLY A 281 20.10 -20.24 14.40
C GLY A 281 18.92 -20.17 13.45
N THR A 282 17.78 -19.56 13.83
CA THR A 282 16.55 -19.63 13.01
C THR A 282 15.66 -18.39 13.10
N ALA A 283 14.87 -18.15 12.04
CA ALA A 283 13.72 -17.27 12.10
C ALA A 283 12.46 -18.06 11.68
N VAL A 284 11.40 -18.02 12.49
CA VAL A 284 10.15 -18.74 12.22
C VAL A 284 9.10 -17.73 11.75
N ALA A 285 8.77 -17.78 10.47
CA ALA A 285 7.76 -16.93 9.85
C ALA A 285 6.41 -17.66 9.86
N HIS A 286 5.41 -17.03 10.46
CA HIS A 286 4.02 -17.45 10.40
C HIS A 286 3.33 -16.63 9.31
N GLU A 287 3.09 -17.28 8.19
CA GLU A 287 2.61 -16.69 6.95
C GLU A 287 1.09 -16.84 6.84
N VAL A 288 0.43 -15.79 6.37
CA VAL A 288 -0.97 -15.84 5.92
C VAL A 288 -1.03 -15.47 4.45
N TRP A 289 -1.58 -16.35 3.64
CA TRP A 289 -1.52 -16.23 2.18
C TRP A 289 -2.91 -16.27 1.55
N PHE A 290 -3.06 -15.57 0.43
CA PHE A 290 -4.32 -15.41 -0.25
C PHE A 290 -4.58 -16.59 -1.19
N ARG A 291 -5.80 -17.11 -1.16
CA ARG A 291 -6.33 -18.04 -2.16
C ARG A 291 -7.08 -17.28 -3.23
N GLN A 292 -7.30 -17.90 -4.40
CA GLN A 292 -8.13 -17.32 -5.45
C GLN A 292 -9.55 -16.91 -5.01
N SER A 293 -10.10 -17.58 -3.99
CA SER A 293 -11.42 -17.26 -3.43
C SER A 293 -11.43 -16.12 -2.42
N ASP A 294 -10.25 -15.68 -1.97
CA ASP A 294 -10.14 -14.70 -0.90
C ASP A 294 -10.43 -13.30 -1.42
N MET A 295 -11.05 -12.50 -0.56
CA MET A 295 -11.15 -11.06 -0.80
C MET A 295 -9.82 -10.39 -0.49
N THR A 296 -9.55 -9.24 -1.10
CA THR A 296 -8.34 -8.42 -0.94
C THR A 296 -7.96 -8.13 0.52
N CYS A 297 -8.92 -8.15 1.45
CA CYS A 297 -8.68 -7.87 2.87
C CYS A 297 -8.18 -9.06 3.68
N CYS A 298 -8.45 -10.29 3.24
CA CYS A 298 -8.70 -11.37 4.18
C CYS A 298 -8.13 -12.70 3.65
N PRO A 299 -6.82 -12.94 3.83
CA PRO A 299 -6.23 -14.23 3.48
C PRO A 299 -6.82 -15.33 4.36
N THR A 300 -7.03 -16.52 3.79
CA THR A 300 -7.55 -17.68 4.52
C THR A 300 -6.58 -18.85 4.61
N GLY A 301 -5.47 -18.81 3.88
CA GLY A 301 -4.40 -19.79 3.98
C GLY A 301 -3.42 -19.45 5.10
N GLU A 302 -2.90 -20.47 5.77
CA GLU A 302 -1.85 -20.33 6.79
C GLU A 302 -0.68 -21.27 6.46
N ALA A 303 0.54 -20.79 6.67
CA ALA A 303 1.74 -21.60 6.55
C ALA A 303 2.80 -21.19 7.58
N THR A 304 3.70 -22.09 7.91
CA THR A 304 4.87 -21.79 8.74
C THR A 304 6.14 -22.12 7.97
N THR A 305 7.04 -21.15 7.86
CA THR A 305 8.35 -21.34 7.24
C THR A 305 9.44 -21.14 8.27
N ILE A 306 10.32 -22.13 8.42
CA ILE A 306 11.53 -22.00 9.24
C ILE A 306 12.67 -21.57 8.32
N TRP A 307 13.23 -20.40 8.59
CA TRP A 307 14.44 -19.91 7.97
C TRP A 307 15.63 -20.29 8.84
N THR A 308 16.64 -20.90 8.25
CA THR A 308 17.84 -21.37 8.98
C THR A 308 19.05 -20.53 8.62
N LEU A 309 19.81 -20.11 9.63
CA LEU A 309 21.07 -19.43 9.45
C LEU A 309 22.12 -20.45 8.97
N ASN A 310 22.62 -20.27 7.76
CA ASN A 310 23.61 -21.16 7.16
C ASN A 310 25.04 -20.83 7.63
N ALA A 311 26.02 -21.58 7.14
CA ALA A 311 27.43 -21.42 7.52
C ALA A 311 28.02 -20.08 7.05
N GLU A 312 27.41 -19.44 6.05
CA GLU A 312 27.77 -18.12 5.53
C GLU A 312 27.15 -16.97 6.34
N GLY A 313 26.39 -17.28 7.41
CA GLY A 313 25.69 -16.28 8.22
C GLY A 313 24.53 -15.63 7.47
N LYS A 314 23.86 -16.40 6.59
CA LYS A 314 22.67 -15.98 5.84
C LYS A 314 21.46 -16.84 6.18
N LEU A 315 20.31 -16.21 6.33
CA LEU A 315 19.03 -16.91 6.50
C LEU A 315 18.58 -17.49 5.16
N THR A 316 18.23 -18.77 5.17
CA THR A 316 17.73 -19.50 4.00
C THR A 316 16.40 -20.19 4.33
N PRO A 317 15.41 -20.16 3.43
CA PRO A 317 14.09 -20.73 3.72
C PRO A 317 14.14 -22.26 3.68
N GLY A 318 13.44 -22.89 4.61
CA GLY A 318 13.01 -24.29 4.49
C GLY A 318 11.76 -24.43 3.63
N GLU A 319 11.24 -25.66 3.52
CA GLU A 319 9.94 -25.91 2.90
C GLU A 319 8.81 -25.39 3.82
N PRO A 320 7.85 -24.61 3.29
CA PRO A 320 6.73 -24.12 4.11
C PRO A 320 5.80 -25.28 4.52
N GLU A 321 5.45 -25.34 5.81
CA GLU A 321 4.41 -26.22 6.32
C GLU A 321 3.05 -25.53 6.22
N VAL A 322 2.20 -25.94 5.27
CA VAL A 322 0.83 -25.41 5.16
C VAL A 322 -0.05 -25.98 6.27
N THR A 323 -0.57 -25.10 7.12
CA THR A 323 -1.35 -25.48 8.32
C THR A 323 -2.85 -25.27 8.15
N ARG A 324 -3.26 -24.41 7.22
CA ARG A 324 -4.67 -24.18 6.87
C ARG A 324 -4.90 -23.96 5.39
#